data_AF-A0A8E0NB60-F1
#
_entry.id   AF-A0A8E0NB60-F1
#
_cell.length_a   1.000
_cell.length_b   1.000
_cell.length_c   1.000
_cell.angle_alpha   90.00
_cell.angle_beta   90.00
_cell.angle_gamma   90.00
#
_symmetry.space_group_name_H-M   'P 1'
#
loop_
_entity.id
_entity.type
_entity.pdbx_description
1 polymer ?
#
loop_
_entity_poly.entity_id
_entity_poly.type
_entity_poly.pdbx_seq_one_letter_code
_entity_poly.pdbx_strand_id
1 'polypeptide(L)'
;MVEEGFVQLYVRDFAAMAARADGGQDVEEALTRRVRELKSHAELMDRRKTPGHQAAVAERLISESERTHVRHGRIGPDDVEALERRRDFLLRVAEMLREDQAELAA
;
A
#
# COMPACT_ATOMS: atom_id res chain seq x y z
N MET A 1 10.17 -15.23 -9.33
CA MET A 1 8.83 -14.61 -9.27
C MET A 1 8.69 -13.96 -7.91
N VAL A 2 8.09 -12.77 -7.84
CA VAL A 2 7.80 -12.10 -6.58
C VAL A 2 6.87 -12.97 -5.72
N GLU A 3 7.14 -13.04 -4.43
CA GLU A 3 6.33 -13.82 -3.49
C GLU A 3 4.96 -13.17 -3.27
N GLU A 4 3.89 -13.80 -3.75
CA GLU A 4 2.51 -13.28 -3.57
C GLU A 4 2.15 -13.12 -2.09
N GLY A 5 2.66 -14.00 -1.21
CA GLY A 5 2.46 -13.87 0.24
C GLY A 5 3.08 -12.60 0.83
N PHE A 6 4.23 -12.17 0.31
CA PHE A 6 4.85 -10.89 0.69
C PHE A 6 3.97 -9.72 0.28
N VAL A 7 3.48 -9.74 -0.97
CA VAL A 7 2.61 -8.68 -1.50
C VAL A 7 1.31 -8.58 -0.70
N GLN A 8 0.65 -9.72 -0.44
CA GLN A 8 -0.61 -9.76 0.30
C GLN A 8 -0.47 -9.28 1.75
N LEU A 9 0.65 -9.58 2.42
CA LEU A 9 0.92 -9.12 3.77
C LEU A 9 0.88 -7.59 3.84
N TYR A 10 1.70 -6.92 3.04
CA TYR A 10 1.83 -5.46 3.12
C TYR A 10 0.59 -4.74 2.61
N VAL A 11 -0.05 -5.25 1.56
CA VAL A 11 -1.31 -4.68 1.04
C VAL A 11 -2.41 -4.72 2.10
N ARG A 12 -2.55 -5.84 2.84
CA ARG A 12 -3.53 -5.95 3.92
C ARG A 12 -3.23 -5.00 5.08
N ASP A 13 -1.96 -4.85 5.44
CA ASP A 13 -1.56 -3.94 6.51
C ASP A 13 -1.89 -2.48 6.19
N PHE A 14 -1.56 -2.02 4.98
CA PHE A 14 -1.87 -0.65 4.57
C PHE A 14 -3.37 -0.42 4.38
N ALA A 15 -4.12 -1.41 3.88
CA ALA A 15 -5.57 -1.34 3.84
C ALA A 15 -6.18 -1.23 5.25
N ALA A 16 -5.64 -1.97 6.23
CA ALA A 16 -6.07 -1.86 7.61
C ALA A 16 -5.71 -0.50 8.23
N MET A 17 -4.55 0.09 7.89
CA MET A 17 -4.20 1.44 8.33
C MET A 17 -5.12 2.51 7.72
N ALA A 18 -5.49 2.38 6.45
CA ALA A 18 -6.45 3.28 5.80
C ALA A 18 -7.79 3.27 6.56
N ALA A 19 -8.30 2.08 6.89
CA ALA A 19 -9.54 1.96 7.66
C ALA A 19 -9.45 2.58 9.07
N ARG A 20 -8.27 2.51 9.72
CA ARG A 20 -8.03 3.16 11.02
C ARG A 20 -7.95 4.68 10.91
N ALA A 21 -7.29 5.18 9.87
CA ALA A 21 -7.20 6.62 9.58
C ALA A 21 -8.60 7.22 9.36
N ASP A 22 -9.46 6.53 8.61
CA ASP A 22 -10.87 6.95 8.45
C ASP A 22 -11.64 6.98 9.76
N GLY A 23 -11.31 6.08 10.68
CA GLY A 23 -11.86 6.04 12.04
C GLY A 23 -11.32 7.16 12.96
N GLY A 24 -10.53 8.10 12.42
CA GLY A 24 -9.95 9.22 13.15
C GLY A 24 -8.70 8.88 13.95
N GLN A 25 -8.11 7.69 13.76
CA GLN A 25 -6.86 7.34 14.43
C GLN A 25 -5.68 8.00 13.72
N ASP A 26 -4.77 8.61 14.48
CA ASP A 26 -3.48 9.05 13.95
C ASP A 26 -2.61 7.82 13.65
N VAL A 27 -2.28 7.64 12.37
CA VAL A 27 -1.51 6.49 11.87
C VAL A 27 -0.18 6.90 11.24
N GLU A 28 0.19 8.19 11.22
CA GLU A 28 1.31 8.69 10.42
C GLU A 28 2.66 8.10 10.86
N GLU A 29 2.91 8.00 12.18
CA GLU A 29 4.12 7.38 12.71
C GLU A 29 4.17 5.87 12.36
N ALA A 30 3.05 5.17 12.54
CA ALA A 30 2.93 3.74 12.24
C ALA A 30 3.10 3.46 10.74
N LEU A 31 2.55 4.32 9.89
CA LEU A 31 2.68 4.27 8.44
C LEU A 31 4.14 4.44 8.03
N THR A 32 4.80 5.49 8.53
CA THR A 32 6.21 5.77 8.24
C THR A 32 7.10 4.59 8.62
N ARG A 33 6.87 4.02 9.81
CA ARG A 33 7.60 2.83 10.26
C ARG A 33 7.35 1.64 9.34
N ARG A 34 6.11 1.37 8.97
CA ARG A 34 5.76 0.21 8.14
C ARG A 34 6.30 0.33 6.72
N VAL A 35 6.33 1.53 6.14
CA VAL A 35 6.98 1.79 4.86
C VAL A 35 8.47 1.46 4.92
N ARG A 36 9.19 1.88 5.98
CA ARG A 36 10.60 1.53 6.16
C ARG A 36 10.82 0.02 6.32
N GLU A 37 9.97 -0.65 7.11
CA GLU A 37 10.03 -2.10 7.28
C GLU A 37 9.80 -2.85 5.95
N LEU A 38 8.84 -2.39 5.14
CA LEU A 38 8.60 -2.94 3.81
C LEU A 38 9.83 -2.83 2.94
N LYS A 39 10.42 -1.63 2.84
CA LYS A 39 11.61 -1.37 2.01
C LYS A 39 12.75 -2.32 2.38
N SER A 40 13.11 -2.36 3.66
CA SER A 40 14.16 -3.27 4.17
C SER A 40 13.85 -4.75 3.89
N HIS A 41 12.58 -5.16 4.03
CA HIS A 41 12.20 -6.55 3.79
C HIS A 41 12.18 -6.88 2.28
N ALA A 42 11.78 -5.94 1.43
CA ALA A 42 11.84 -6.08 -0.01
C ALA A 42 13.28 -6.24 -0.49
N GLU A 43 14.23 -5.45 0.01
CA GLU A 43 15.66 -5.63 -0.29
C GLU A 43 16.17 -7.03 0.09
N LEU A 44 15.78 -7.53 1.27
CA LEU A 44 16.15 -8.87 1.70
C LEU A 44 15.54 -9.95 0.80
N MET A 45 14.29 -9.79 0.37
CA MET A 45 13.64 -10.72 -0.55
C MET A 45 14.29 -10.67 -1.93
N ASP A 46 14.57 -9.48 -2.45
CA ASP A 46 15.19 -9.26 -3.76
C ASP A 46 16.59 -9.87 -3.82
N ARG A 47 17.39 -9.75 -2.75
CA ARG A 47 18.71 -10.39 -2.65
C ARG A 47 18.65 -11.92 -2.57
N ARG A 48 17.62 -12.48 -1.91
CA ARG A 48 17.50 -13.93 -1.69
C ARG A 48 16.74 -14.66 -2.80
N LYS A 49 15.89 -13.95 -3.54
CA LYS A 49 14.93 -14.53 -4.48
C LYS A 49 14.97 -13.82 -5.83
N THR A 50 13.93 -13.08 -6.16
CA THR A 50 13.77 -12.37 -7.44
C THR A 50 13.55 -10.89 -7.14
N PRO A 51 14.22 -9.97 -7.84
CA PRO A 51 14.01 -8.53 -7.67
C PRO A 51 12.57 -8.08 -7.94
N GLY A 52 12.18 -6.95 -7.35
CA GLY A 52 10.93 -6.25 -7.66
C GLY A 52 9.83 -6.38 -6.60
N HIS A 53 10.14 -6.87 -5.39
CA HIS A 53 9.13 -7.02 -4.34
C HIS A 53 8.49 -5.69 -3.92
N GLN A 54 9.27 -4.61 -3.82
CA GLN A 54 8.74 -3.27 -3.49
C GLN A 54 7.81 -2.74 -4.59
N ALA A 55 8.22 -2.83 -5.85
CA ALA A 55 7.43 -2.40 -6.99
C ALA A 55 6.10 -3.17 -7.07
N ALA A 56 6.13 -4.49 -6.86
CA ALA A 56 4.93 -5.33 -6.87
C ALA A 56 3.92 -4.94 -5.77
N VAL A 57 4.39 -4.53 -4.58
CA VAL A 57 3.48 -4.00 -3.55
C VAL A 57 2.86 -2.68 -3.99
N ALA A 58 3.66 -1.75 -4.53
CA ALA A 58 3.16 -0.46 -4.98
C ALA A 58 2.09 -0.62 -6.09
N GLU A 59 2.34 -1.48 -7.08
CA GLU A 59 1.38 -1.80 -8.14
C GLU A 59 0.08 -2.40 -7.59
N ARG A 60 0.19 -3.32 -6.61
CA ARG A 60 -0.98 -3.92 -5.99
C ARG A 60 -1.78 -2.91 -5.17
N LEU A 61 -1.14 -1.98 -4.47
CA LEU A 61 -1.81 -0.90 -3.74
C LEU A 61 -2.60 0.01 -4.69
N ILE A 62 -2.02 0.35 -5.86
CA ILE A 62 -2.72 1.11 -6.91
C ILE A 62 -3.97 0.33 -7.38
N SER A 63 -3.82 -0.95 -7.73
CA SER A 63 -4.94 -1.79 -8.17
C SER A 63 -6.04 -1.94 -7.09
N GLU A 64 -5.66 -2.07 -5.82
CA GLU A 64 -6.61 -2.17 -4.71
C GLU A 64 -7.35 -0.85 -4.44
N SER A 65 -6.67 0.30 -4.64
CA SER A 65 -7.31 1.62 -4.56
C SER A 65 -8.42 1.78 -5.59
N GLU A 66 -8.21 1.28 -6.82
CA GLU A 66 -9.20 1.30 -7.90
C GLU A 66 -10.34 0.32 -7.64
N ARG A 67 -10.05 -0.88 -7.11
CA ARG A 67 -11.07 -1.87 -6.75
C ARG A 67 -12.01 -1.37 -5.67
N THR A 68 -11.48 -0.64 -4.69
CA THR A 68 -12.27 0.03 -3.64
C THR A 68 -13.28 0.98 -4.27
N HIS A 69 -12.84 1.78 -5.23
CA HIS A 69 -13.70 2.70 -5.97
C HIS A 69 -14.75 1.99 -6.86
N VAL A 70 -14.38 0.90 -7.54
CA VAL A 70 -15.31 0.16 -8.42
C VAL A 70 -16.41 -0.58 -7.64
N ARG A 71 -16.11 -1.12 -6.45
CA ARG A 71 -17.11 -1.83 -5.62
C ARG A 71 -18.21 -0.91 -5.11
N HIS A 72 -17.93 0.39 -4.94
CA HIS A 72 -18.90 1.40 -4.54
C HIS A 72 -20.13 1.43 -5.45
N GLY A 73 -19.94 1.32 -6.77
CA GLY A 73 -21.05 1.31 -7.73
C GLY A 73 -22.02 0.13 -7.55
N ARG A 74 -21.74 -0.84 -6.67
CA ARG A 74 -22.51 -2.07 -6.47
C ARG A 74 -22.95 -2.37 -5.04
N ILE A 75 -22.37 -1.77 -3.99
CA ILE A 75 -22.59 -2.22 -2.60
C ILE A 75 -22.74 -1.04 -1.62
N GLY A 76 -23.95 -0.85 -1.08
CA GLY A 76 -24.23 -0.26 0.24
C GLY A 76 -23.80 1.19 0.51
N PRO A 77 -24.18 1.77 1.67
CA PRO A 77 -24.01 3.19 1.98
C PRO A 77 -22.62 3.48 2.57
N ASP A 78 -21.55 2.97 1.96
CA ASP A 78 -20.23 3.51 2.29
C ASP A 78 -20.20 4.97 1.81
N ASP A 79 -19.90 5.87 2.75
CA ASP A 79 -19.74 7.30 2.48
C ASP A 79 -18.68 7.49 1.38
N VAL A 80 -19.07 8.17 0.30
CA VAL A 80 -18.20 8.43 -0.87
C VAL A 80 -16.89 9.06 -0.40
N GLU A 81 -16.96 9.98 0.56
CA GLU A 81 -15.77 10.65 1.08
C GLU A 81 -14.84 9.69 1.83
N ALA A 82 -15.38 8.70 2.56
CA ALA A 82 -14.56 7.70 3.24
C ALA A 82 -13.81 6.81 2.24
N LEU A 83 -14.44 6.48 1.12
CA LEU A 83 -13.80 5.69 0.06
C LEU A 83 -12.74 6.49 -0.69
N GLU A 84 -12.99 7.78 -0.96
CA GLU A 84 -11.99 8.69 -1.52
C GLU A 84 -10.78 8.81 -0.59
N ARG A 85 -11.01 9.00 0.72
CA ARG A 85 -9.93 9.01 1.73
C ARG A 85 -9.11 7.71 1.72
N ARG A 86 -9.75 6.54 1.67
CA ARG A 86 -9.05 5.24 1.54
C ARG A 86 -8.24 5.14 0.26
N ARG A 87 -8.82 5.55 -0.87
CA ARG A 87 -8.16 5.54 -2.17
C ARG A 87 -6.90 6.41 -2.11
N ASP A 88 -7.04 7.65 -1.64
CA ASP A 88 -5.95 8.61 -1.57
C ASP A 88 -4.86 8.16 -0.59
N PHE A 89 -5.26 7.54 0.54
CA PHE A 89 -4.31 6.92 1.46
C PHE A 89 -3.46 5.85 0.75
N LEU A 90 -4.10 4.88 0.07
CA LEU A 90 -3.37 3.80 -0.60
C LEU A 90 -2.48 4.29 -1.74
N LEU A 91 -2.94 5.30 -2.50
CA LEU A 91 -2.15 5.94 -3.55
C LEU A 91 -0.93 6.67 -2.98
N ARG A 92 -1.09 7.41 -1.88
CA ARG A 92 0.02 8.05 -1.17
C ARG A 92 1.06 7.04 -0.71
N VAL A 93 0.64 5.90 -0.14
CA VAL A 93 1.59 4.84 0.24
C VAL A 93 2.32 4.29 -0.99
N ALA A 94 1.62 4.05 -2.10
CA ALA A 94 2.23 3.58 -3.33
C ALA A 94 3.28 4.59 -3.87
N GLU A 95 3.00 5.89 -3.79
CA GLU A 95 3.94 6.96 -4.16
C GLU A 95 5.19 6.96 -3.27
N MET A 96 5.04 6.88 -1.95
CA MET A 96 6.17 6.78 -1.00
C MET A 96 7.09 5.57 -1.27
N LEU A 97 6.53 4.49 -1.84
CA LEU A 97 7.29 3.32 -2.25
C LEU A 97 7.99 3.50 -3.61
N ARG A 98 7.48 4.36 -4.49
CA ARG A 98 8.04 4.62 -5.83
C ARG A 98 9.12 5.69 -5.81
N GLU A 99 8.93 6.78 -5.06
CA GLU A 99 9.91 7.87 -4.93
C GLU A 99 11.27 7.36 -4.45
N ASP A 100 11.25 6.45 -3.48
CA ASP A 100 12.43 5.79 -2.92
C ASP A 100 13.16 4.91 -3.93
N GLN A 101 12.42 4.23 -4.82
CA GLN A 101 13.03 3.46 -5.91
C GLN A 101 13.68 4.37 -6.95
N ALA A 102 13.10 5.55 -7.20
CA ALA A 102 13.67 6.54 -8.10
C ALA A 102 14.95 7.15 -7.52
N GLU A 103 15.01 7.40 -6.21
CA GLU A 103 16.20 7.89 -5.51
C GLU A 103 17.33 6.85 -5.52
N LEU A 104 17.03 5.56 -5.35
CA LEU A 104 18.03 4.48 -5.42
C LEU A 104 18.55 4.19 -6.84
N ALA A 105 17.85 4.62 -7.88
CA ALA A 105 18.20 4.39 -9.28
C ALA A 105 18.95 5.57 -9.94
N ALA A 106 19.06 6.71 -9.25
CA ALA A 106 19.74 7.93 -9.69
C ALA A 106 21.22 7.96 -9.25
#